data_AF-A0A540W7G9-F1
#
_entry.id   AF-A0A540W7G9-F1
#
_cell.length_a   1.000
_cell.length_b   1.000
_cell.length_c   1.000
_cell.angle_alpha   90.00
_cell.angle_beta   90.00
_cell.angle_gamma   90.00
#
_symmetry.space_group_name_H-M   'P 1'
#
loop_
_entity.id
_entity.type
_entity.pdbx_description
1 polymer ?
#
loop_
_entity_poly.entity_id
_entity_poly.type
_entity_poly.pdbx_seq_one_letter_code
_entity_poly.pdbx_strand_id
1 'polypeptide(L)'
;MVEPTRAAFFDLRDRHRCHRSRRALRQAAERHRSAGDLLVLVAPRDILEQPHAAAEHGIAALGIGADLVVRPEPQQPACPEDDPAVVTVVEAIILLGLDASRCFGYVDHTDGLRTLSVVGNPRVVGPDPELTEHACSRGWPMLVEAASSGHPPDAP
;
A
#
# COMPACT_ATOMS: atom_id res chain seq x y z
N MET A 1 14.01 -4.40 24.37
CA MET A 1 13.05 -3.69 23.50
C MET A 1 12.98 -4.52 22.24
N VAL A 2 11.82 -5.10 21.91
CA VAL A 2 11.66 -5.86 20.66
C VAL A 2 11.53 -4.84 19.56
N GLU A 3 12.54 -4.73 18.72
CA GLU A 3 12.46 -3.95 17.49
C GLU A 3 11.45 -4.65 16.56
N PRO A 4 10.54 -3.89 15.93
CA PRO A 4 9.57 -4.46 15.02
C PRO A 4 10.31 -5.09 13.84
N THR A 5 10.17 -6.40 13.66
CA THR A 5 10.79 -7.13 12.52
C THR A 5 9.91 -7.13 11.28
N ARG A 6 8.75 -6.48 11.34
CA ARG A 6 7.73 -6.46 10.27
C ARG A 6 7.08 -5.09 10.17
N ALA A 7 6.78 -4.69 8.94
CA ALA A 7 6.12 -3.42 8.64
C ALA A 7 5.05 -3.60 7.56
N ALA A 8 4.04 -2.73 7.60
CA ALA A 8 3.04 -2.58 6.58
C ALA A 8 3.27 -1.28 5.81
N PHE A 9 3.67 -1.40 4.56
CA PHE A 9 3.85 -0.33 3.60
C PHE A 9 2.52 -0.04 2.89
N PHE A 10 2.11 1.22 2.90
CA PHE A 10 0.89 1.69 2.25
C PHE A 10 1.30 2.67 1.15
N ASP A 11 1.25 2.25 -0.10
CA ASP A 11 1.53 3.10 -1.27
C ASP A 11 0.20 3.42 -1.96
N LEU A 12 -0.42 4.49 -1.49
CA LEU A 12 -1.83 4.77 -1.68
C LEU A 12 -2.00 6.12 -2.40
N ARG A 13 -2.30 6.10 -3.71
CA ARG A 13 -2.32 7.29 -4.57
C ARG A 13 -3.72 7.75 -4.99
N ASP A 14 -4.71 6.86 -5.02
CA ASP A 14 -6.05 7.24 -5.47
C ASP A 14 -6.80 8.06 -4.41
N ARG A 15 -7.31 9.22 -4.85
CA ARG A 15 -8.05 10.19 -4.01
C ARG A 15 -9.53 9.83 -3.88
N HIS A 16 -10.04 8.90 -4.66
CA HIS A 16 -11.43 8.47 -4.71
C HIS A 16 -11.66 7.15 -3.98
N ARG A 17 -10.97 6.94 -2.85
CA ARG A 17 -11.25 5.78 -2.02
C ARG A 17 -12.66 5.84 -1.43
N CYS A 18 -13.51 4.97 -1.96
CA CYS A 18 -14.83 4.70 -1.43
C CYS A 18 -14.78 4.39 0.08
N HIS A 19 -15.80 4.80 0.83
CA HIS A 19 -15.87 4.70 2.30
C HIS A 19 -15.57 3.29 2.84
N ARG A 20 -15.81 2.23 2.05
CA ARG A 20 -15.63 0.85 2.49
C ARG A 20 -14.21 0.31 2.34
N SER A 21 -13.49 0.63 1.27
CA SER A 21 -12.04 0.33 1.18
C SER A 21 -11.27 1.03 2.30
N ARG A 22 -11.72 2.23 2.71
CA ARG A 22 -11.20 2.92 3.90
C ARG A 22 -11.35 2.08 5.17
N ARG A 23 -12.51 1.44 5.39
CA ARG A 23 -12.75 0.58 6.56
C ARG A 23 -11.87 -0.68 6.56
N ALA A 24 -11.63 -1.27 5.40
CA ALA A 24 -10.82 -2.49 5.29
C ALA A 24 -9.32 -2.20 5.52
N LEU A 25 -8.80 -1.13 4.90
CA LEU A 25 -7.45 -0.63 5.18
C LEU A 25 -7.26 -0.22 6.64
N ARG A 26 -8.27 0.43 7.24
CA ARG A 26 -8.24 0.82 8.66
C ARG A 26 -8.09 -0.41 9.56
N GLN A 27 -8.92 -1.43 9.36
CA GLN A 27 -8.81 -2.69 10.09
C GLN A 27 -7.46 -3.39 9.88
N ALA A 28 -6.93 -3.36 8.66
CA ALA A 28 -5.61 -3.93 8.38
C ALA A 28 -4.52 -3.20 9.18
N ALA A 29 -4.53 -1.87 9.16
CA ALA A 29 -3.57 -1.07 9.89
C ALA A 29 -3.72 -1.21 11.42
N GLU A 30 -4.95 -1.30 11.94
CA GLU A 30 -5.20 -1.59 13.36
C GLU A 30 -4.66 -2.96 13.76
N ARG A 31 -4.84 -3.99 12.92
CA ARG A 31 -4.28 -5.33 13.18
C ARG A 31 -2.75 -5.30 13.24
N HIS A 32 -2.11 -4.65 12.28
CA HIS A 32 -0.66 -4.47 12.27
C HIS A 32 -0.19 -3.72 13.52
N ARG A 33 -0.86 -2.63 13.90
CA ARG A 33 -0.53 -1.88 15.11
C ARG A 33 -0.68 -2.72 16.38
N SER A 34 -1.78 -3.47 16.52
CA SER A 34 -2.00 -4.39 17.66
C SER A 34 -1.01 -5.55 17.69
N ALA A 35 -0.48 -5.93 16.53
CA ALA A 35 0.54 -6.96 16.38
C ALA A 35 1.97 -6.41 16.58
N GLY A 36 2.15 -5.09 16.73
CA GLY A 36 3.46 -4.46 16.91
C GLY A 36 4.24 -4.26 15.61
N ASP A 37 3.56 -4.29 14.46
CA ASP A 37 4.13 -3.95 13.16
C ASP A 37 4.26 -2.43 13.00
N LEU A 38 5.29 -1.99 12.27
CA LEU A 38 5.40 -0.60 11.85
C LEU A 38 4.41 -0.28 10.74
N LEU A 39 3.74 0.87 10.85
CA LEU A 39 2.89 1.39 9.80
C LEU A 39 3.68 2.42 8.99
N VAL A 40 4.05 2.06 7.77
CA VAL A 40 4.86 2.90 6.89
C VAL A 40 3.99 3.40 5.74
N LEU A 41 3.82 4.71 5.63
CA LEU A 41 3.13 5.33 4.50
C LEU A 41 4.16 5.71 3.44
N VAL A 42 4.01 5.15 2.23
CA VAL A 42 4.77 5.55 1.05
C VAL A 42 3.94 6.59 0.32
N ALA A 43 4.38 7.85 0.32
CA ALA A 43 3.66 8.93 -0.34
C ALA A 43 4.64 9.88 -1.02
N PRO A 44 4.48 10.16 -2.34
CA PRO A 44 5.34 11.08 -3.05
C PRO A 44 5.17 12.52 -2.53
N ARG A 45 6.19 13.34 -2.79
CA ARG A 45 6.26 14.72 -2.30
C ARG A 45 5.03 15.55 -2.69
N ASP A 46 4.52 15.40 -3.90
CA ASP A 46 3.29 16.06 -4.38
C ASP A 46 2.05 15.78 -3.50
N ILE A 47 1.97 14.60 -2.89
CA ILE A 47 0.88 14.27 -1.96
C ILE A 47 1.17 14.84 -0.56
N LEU A 48 2.43 14.94 -0.14
CA LEU A 48 2.76 15.41 1.20
C LEU A 48 2.86 16.93 1.34
N GLU A 49 3.16 17.66 0.26
CA GLU A 49 3.25 19.14 0.27
C GLU A 49 1.90 19.83 0.16
N GLN A 50 0.85 19.07 -0.14
CA GLN A 50 -0.52 19.59 -0.18
C GLN A 50 -1.04 19.63 1.28
N PRO A 51 -1.37 20.81 1.85
CA PRO A 51 -1.65 20.96 3.28
C PRO A 51 -2.88 20.18 3.77
N HIS A 52 -3.80 19.85 2.86
CA HIS A 52 -4.96 19.00 3.13
C HIS A 52 -4.67 17.52 2.85
N ALA A 53 -3.64 17.22 2.07
CA ALA A 53 -3.42 15.90 1.51
C ALA A 53 -2.78 14.91 2.48
N ALA A 54 -1.88 15.35 3.36
CA ALA A 54 -1.35 14.45 4.39
C ALA A 54 -2.46 13.95 5.34
N ALA A 55 -3.49 14.75 5.59
CA ALA A 55 -4.66 14.36 6.38
C ALA A 55 -5.75 13.66 5.55
N GLU A 56 -5.84 13.90 4.25
CA GLU A 56 -6.88 13.36 3.35
C GLU A 56 -6.40 12.16 2.51
N HIS A 57 -5.09 11.85 2.50
CA HIS A 57 -4.48 10.74 1.78
C HIS A 57 -3.82 9.71 2.72
N GLY A 58 -3.65 8.50 2.19
CA GLY A 58 -3.01 7.39 2.91
C GLY A 58 -3.79 6.87 4.12
N ILE A 59 -3.06 6.32 5.10
CA ILE A 59 -3.61 5.80 6.36
C ILE A 59 -3.99 6.93 7.33
N ALA A 60 -3.36 8.09 7.23
CA ALA A 60 -3.74 9.28 7.99
C ALA A 60 -5.18 9.72 7.66
N ALA A 61 -5.57 9.66 6.38
CA ALA A 61 -6.97 9.82 5.95
C ALA A 61 -7.94 8.82 6.58
N LEU A 62 -7.46 7.65 6.98
CA LEU A 62 -8.29 6.63 7.63
C LEU A 62 -8.47 6.93 9.13
N GLY A 63 -7.83 7.98 9.64
CA GLY A 63 -7.69 8.25 11.07
C GLY A 63 -6.66 7.32 11.72
N ILE A 64 -5.76 6.72 10.94
CA ILE A 64 -4.69 5.85 11.44
C ILE A 64 -3.37 6.61 11.32
N GLY A 65 -2.75 6.92 12.46
CA GLY A 65 -1.42 7.51 12.47
C GLY A 65 -0.40 6.54 11.87
N ALA A 66 0.24 6.95 10.78
CA ALA A 66 1.46 6.30 10.31
C ALA A 66 2.56 6.46 11.36
N ASP A 67 3.36 5.42 11.56
CA ASP A 67 4.54 5.52 12.43
C ASP A 67 5.70 6.20 11.69
N LEU A 68 5.83 5.83 10.41
CA LEU A 68 6.82 6.40 9.50
C LEU A 68 6.17 6.79 8.17
N VAL A 69 6.56 7.94 7.63
CA VAL A 69 6.19 8.34 6.28
C VAL A 69 7.47 8.37 5.45
N VAL A 70 7.56 7.46 4.48
CA VAL A 70 8.68 7.42 3.55
C VAL A 70 8.29 8.11 2.26
N ARG A 71 9.23 8.90 1.75
CA ARG A 71 9.04 9.71 0.57
C ARG A 71 9.87 9.10 -0.55
N PRO A 72 9.26 8.60 -1.63
CA PRO A 72 9.99 8.36 -2.84
C PRO A 72 10.47 9.70 -3.37
N GLU A 73 11.73 10.01 -3.05
CA GLU A 73 12.42 11.12 -3.67
C GLU A 73 12.72 10.74 -5.12
N PRO A 74 12.58 11.67 -6.08
CA PRO A 74 13.16 11.51 -7.40
C PRO A 74 14.69 11.64 -7.25
N GLN A 75 15.33 10.73 -6.51
CA GLN A 75 16.76 10.58 -6.63
C GLN A 75 17.03 10.18 -8.08
N GLN A 76 18.03 10.81 -8.69
CA GLN A 76 18.50 10.42 -10.01
C GLN A 76 18.81 8.93 -9.96
N PRO A 77 17.95 8.07 -10.54
CA PRO A 77 18.01 6.66 -10.22
C PRO A 77 19.35 6.17 -10.77
N ALA A 78 20.07 5.36 -10.00
CA ALA A 78 21.35 4.82 -10.44
C ALA A 78 21.19 4.03 -11.76
N CYS A 79 19.98 3.51 -11.99
CA CYS A 79 19.50 2.98 -13.26
C CYS A 79 18.14 3.59 -13.64
N PRO A 80 17.92 4.01 -14.90
CA PRO A 80 16.67 4.65 -15.36
C PRO A 80 15.42 3.75 -15.30
N GLU A 81 15.58 2.46 -15.04
CA GLU A 81 14.49 1.49 -14.90
C GLU A 81 13.99 1.32 -13.46
N ASP A 82 14.70 1.87 -12.48
CA ASP A 82 14.35 1.68 -11.07
C ASP A 82 13.19 2.57 -10.66
N ASP A 83 12.22 1.97 -9.97
CA ASP A 83 11.03 2.67 -9.53
C ASP A 83 11.33 3.34 -8.20
N PRO A 84 11.19 4.68 -8.07
CA PRO A 84 11.60 5.38 -6.86
C PRO A 84 10.82 4.92 -5.62
N ALA A 85 9.59 4.40 -5.78
CA ALA A 85 8.86 3.80 -4.67
C ALA A 85 9.48 2.47 -4.22
N VAL A 86 9.94 1.65 -5.15
CA VAL A 86 10.65 0.39 -4.87
C VAL A 86 11.94 0.67 -4.10
N VAL A 87 12.80 1.55 -4.60
CA VAL A 87 14.06 1.92 -3.93
C VAL A 87 13.78 2.37 -2.50
N THR A 88 12.78 3.23 -2.32
CA THR A 88 12.42 3.77 -1.02
C THR A 88 11.93 2.71 -0.05
N VAL A 89 11.11 1.75 -0.51
CA VAL A 89 10.66 0.64 0.34
C VAL A 89 11.83 -0.25 0.72
N VAL A 90 12.72 -0.60 -0.23
CA VAL A 90 13.89 -1.43 0.03
C VAL A 90 14.85 -0.75 1.01
N GLU A 91 15.17 0.53 0.78
CA GLU A 91 15.98 1.35 1.69
C GLU A 91 15.36 1.40 3.08
N ALA A 92 14.04 1.64 3.19
CA ALA A 92 13.36 1.66 4.47
C ALA A 92 13.45 0.30 5.19
N ILE A 93 13.28 -0.81 4.48
CA ILE A 93 13.44 -2.16 5.04
C ILE A 93 14.85 -2.35 5.60
N ILE A 94 15.88 -1.95 4.85
CA ILE A 94 17.29 -2.09 5.26
C ILE A 94 17.61 -1.19 6.45
N LEU A 95 17.22 0.09 6.39
CA LEU A 95 17.48 1.09 7.43
C LEU A 95 16.77 0.77 8.75
N LEU A 96 15.56 0.19 8.67
CA LEU A 96 14.78 -0.21 9.84
C LEU A 96 15.08 -1.64 10.32
N GLY A 97 15.92 -2.40 9.60
CA GLY A 97 16.23 -3.79 9.94
C GLY A 97 15.02 -4.73 9.85
N LEU A 98 14.11 -4.48 8.90
CA LEU A 98 12.88 -5.24 8.71
C LEU A 98 13.11 -6.49 7.85
N ASP A 99 12.30 -7.52 8.09
CA ASP A 99 12.26 -8.70 7.22
C ASP A 99 11.31 -8.45 6.05
N ALA A 100 11.82 -8.25 4.83
CA ALA A 100 11.01 -8.05 3.62
C ALA A 100 9.93 -9.13 3.45
N SER A 101 10.26 -10.39 3.76
CA SER A 101 9.35 -11.54 3.72
C SER A 101 8.18 -11.44 4.70
N ARG A 102 8.33 -10.69 5.79
CA ARG A 102 7.30 -10.43 6.80
C ARG A 102 6.63 -9.07 6.62
N CYS A 103 7.10 -8.27 5.68
CA CYS A 103 6.50 -7.00 5.35
C CYS A 103 5.25 -7.18 4.47
N PHE A 104 4.32 -6.24 4.61
CA PHE A 104 3.07 -6.16 3.88
C PHE A 104 3.11 -4.94 2.98
N GLY A 105 2.63 -5.07 1.74
CA GLY A 105 2.49 -3.93 0.83
C GLY A 105 1.04 -3.77 0.42
N TYR A 106 0.51 -2.56 0.52
CA TYR A 106 -0.85 -2.22 0.09
C TYR A 106 -0.76 -1.17 -1.00
N VAL A 107 -1.22 -1.50 -2.21
CA VAL A 107 -1.23 -0.56 -3.35
C VAL A 107 -2.61 -0.49 -3.99
N ASP A 108 -2.97 0.69 -4.47
CA ASP A 108 -4.25 0.96 -5.12
C ASP A 108 -4.14 1.43 -6.56
N HIS A 109 -2.96 1.31 -7.16
CA HIS A 109 -2.69 1.75 -8.52
C HIS A 109 -1.64 0.84 -9.17
N THR A 110 -1.70 0.72 -10.50
CA THR A 110 -0.87 -0.21 -11.28
C THR A 110 0.63 0.09 -11.18
N ASP A 111 1.00 1.37 -11.12
CA ASP A 111 2.40 1.81 -10.98
C ASP A 111 3.06 1.22 -9.71
N GLY A 112 2.29 1.09 -8.62
CA GLY A 112 2.74 0.50 -7.35
C GLY A 112 2.91 -1.02 -7.37
N LEU A 113 2.51 -1.72 -8.45
CA LEU A 113 2.68 -3.18 -8.54
C LEU A 113 4.15 -3.62 -8.50
N ARG A 114 5.09 -2.75 -8.92
CA ARG A 114 6.52 -3.01 -8.75
C ARG A 114 6.91 -3.01 -7.27
N THR A 115 6.41 -2.06 -6.50
CA THR A 115 6.58 -1.99 -5.03
C THR A 115 6.04 -3.23 -4.32
N LEU A 116 4.99 -3.85 -4.86
CA LEU A 116 4.49 -5.13 -4.34
C LEU A 116 5.43 -6.30 -4.56
N SER A 117 6.32 -6.24 -5.55
CA SER A 117 7.24 -7.35 -5.86
C SER A 117 8.42 -7.45 -4.89
N VAL A 118 8.67 -6.41 -4.07
CA VAL A 118 9.77 -6.41 -3.08
C VAL A 118 9.34 -6.79 -1.67
N VAL A 119 8.04 -6.90 -1.41
CA VAL A 119 7.50 -7.31 -0.10
C VAL A 119 7.01 -8.76 -0.15
N GLY A 120 7.07 -9.45 0.99
CA GLY A 120 6.63 -10.85 1.10
C GLY A 120 5.12 -11.03 1.10
N ASN A 121 4.35 -10.00 1.47
CA ASN A 121 2.90 -10.07 1.57
C ASN A 121 2.23 -8.94 0.77
N PRO A 122 2.26 -9.02 -0.57
CA PRO A 122 1.63 -8.02 -1.42
C PRO A 122 0.11 -8.10 -1.39
N ARG A 123 -0.55 -6.95 -1.28
CA ARG A 123 -2.00 -6.79 -1.28
C ARG A 123 -2.41 -5.65 -2.20
N VAL A 124 -3.35 -5.95 -3.08
CA VAL A 124 -3.91 -4.99 -4.02
C VAL A 124 -5.22 -4.46 -3.44
N VAL A 125 -5.47 -3.16 -3.55
CA VAL A 125 -6.61 -2.49 -2.92
C VAL A 125 -7.43 -1.78 -3.99
N GLY A 126 -8.73 -2.07 -4.04
CA GLY A 126 -9.66 -1.41 -4.95
C GLY A 126 -10.12 -2.30 -6.12
N PRO A 127 -11.22 -1.91 -6.77
CA PRO A 127 -11.90 -2.71 -7.79
C PRO A 127 -11.34 -2.51 -9.21
N ASP A 128 -10.14 -1.96 -9.35
CA ASP A 128 -9.60 -1.64 -10.67
C ASP A 128 -9.36 -2.94 -11.47
N PRO A 129 -9.85 -3.04 -12.72
CA PRO A 129 -9.77 -4.26 -13.49
C PRO A 129 -8.31 -4.67 -13.79
N GLU A 130 -7.42 -3.70 -14.06
CA GLU A 130 -6.02 -3.98 -14.39
C GLU A 130 -5.26 -4.53 -13.17
N LEU A 131 -5.52 -3.94 -12.00
CA LEU A 131 -5.05 -4.45 -10.71
C LEU A 131 -5.61 -5.83 -10.40
N THR A 132 -6.89 -6.07 -10.71
CA THR A 132 -7.57 -7.34 -10.47
C THR A 132 -6.98 -8.45 -11.32
N GLU A 133 -6.74 -8.19 -12.60
CA GLU A 133 -6.08 -9.14 -13.50
C GLU A 133 -4.65 -9.45 -13.05
N HIS A 134 -3.88 -8.43 -12.65
CA HIS A 134 -2.54 -8.62 -12.11
C HIS A 134 -2.52 -9.45 -10.83
N ALA A 135 -3.41 -9.13 -9.89
CA ALA A 135 -3.51 -9.87 -8.65
C ALA A 135 -3.98 -11.31 -8.88
N CYS A 136 -4.93 -11.54 -9.79
CA CYS A 136 -5.37 -12.88 -10.15
C CYS A 136 -4.24 -13.69 -10.82
N SER A 137 -3.51 -13.08 -11.75
CA SER A 137 -2.38 -13.71 -12.46
C SER A 137 -1.25 -14.11 -11.52
N ARG A 138 -0.97 -13.28 -10.50
CA ARG A 138 0.09 -13.52 -9.50
C ARG A 138 -0.39 -14.23 -8.23
N GLY A 139 -1.69 -14.50 -8.11
CA GLY A 139 -2.29 -15.06 -6.89
C GLY A 139 -2.22 -14.14 -5.68
N TRP A 140 -2.15 -12.82 -5.89
CA TRP A 140 -2.07 -11.85 -4.81
C TRP A 140 -3.43 -11.62 -4.14
N PRO A 141 -3.48 -11.58 -2.80
CA PRO A 141 -4.71 -11.27 -2.09
C PRO A 141 -5.17 -9.85 -2.39
N MET A 142 -6.41 -9.73 -2.87
CA MET A 142 -7.06 -8.45 -3.11
C MET A 142 -7.90 -8.03 -1.90
N LEU A 143 -7.71 -6.80 -1.45
CA LEU A 143 -8.72 -6.03 -0.73
C LEU A 143 -9.65 -5.36 -1.75
N VAL A 144 -10.34 -6.19 -2.53
CA VAL A 144 -11.61 -5.81 -3.14
C VAL A 144 -12.67 -6.01 -2.08
N GLU A 145 -13.65 -5.11 -1.99
CA GLU A 145 -14.89 -5.54 -1.34
C GLU A 145 -15.36 -6.78 -2.10
N ALA A 146 -15.81 -7.81 -1.37
CA ALA A 146 -16.62 -8.86 -1.97
C ALA A 146 -17.75 -8.12 -2.68
N ALA A 147 -17.68 -8.03 -4.01
CA ALA A 147 -18.80 -7.59 -4.80
C ALA A 147 -19.96 -8.43 -4.28
N SER A 148 -21.01 -7.78 -3.77
CA SER A 148 -22.28 -8.47 -3.60
C SER A 148 -22.55 -9.13 -4.94
N SER A 149 -22.39 -10.46 -5.00
CA SER A 149 -22.73 -11.24 -6.18
C SER A 149 -24.19 -10.95 -6.44
N GLY A 150 -24.45 -10.18 -7.50
CA GLY A 150 -25.70 -9.49 -7.66
C GLY A 150 -26.00 -9.06 -9.08
N HIS A 151 -25.59 -9.86 -10.08
CA HIS A 151 -26.37 -10.04 -11.32
C HIS A 151 -25.81 -11.25 -12.11
N PRO A 152 -26.59 -12.32 -12.34
CA PRO A 152 -26.23 -13.32 -13.36
C PRO A 152 -26.30 -12.68 -14.75
N PRO A 153 -25.61 -13.22 -15.77
CA PRO A 153 -25.74 -12.73 -17.14
C PRO A 153 -27.19 -12.91 -17.59
N ASP A 154 -27.86 -11.80 -17.87
CA ASP A 154 -29.10 -11.79 -18.63
C ASP A 154 -28.78 -12.35 -20.02
N ALA A 155 -29.32 -13.52 -20.29
CA ALA A 155 -29.21 -14.21 -21.56
C ALA A 155 -30.56 -14.86 -21.85
N PRO A 156 -30.92 -14.96 -23.13
CA PRO A 156 -31.22 -13.88 -24.08
C PRO A 156 -32.72 -13.54 -24.15
#